data_AF-A0A932FX49-F1
#
_entry.id   AF-A0A932FX49-F1
#
_cell.length_a   1.000
_cell.length_b   1.000
_cell.length_c   1.000
_cell.angle_alpha   90.00
_cell.angle_beta   90.00
_cell.angle_gamma   90.00
#
_symmetry.space_group_name_H-M   'P 1'
#
loop_
_entity.id
_entity.type
_entity.pdbx_description
1 polymer ?
#
loop_
_entity_poly.entity_id
_entity_poly.type
_entity_poly.pdbx_seq_one_letter_code
_entity_poly.pdbx_strand_id
1 'polypeptide(L)'
;MSSCSWCSRVAGLAALLFVGCGAADDSADPAPNGDGGAEFPVRELRVLGASPLQLRFGEEAELRFRYLDPATGDPASGEVAFALDGSAGDSSLTATSALTDPDGVAATALRAGTQAATFRVRASAPDAANAYVEVSVSDAGFGSISATVLYEGERQLWSVELFLYTLAPDGDCGSLDPRDPPVADRNVAAQREADGRWTGVLAGLAVGPTYAVLARGHAAASGIVASGCLPGIVVTAGPDGPPAQASIALADLPYGTGGAFVLESRFDLGAALGPRVSDWIAPASDLVDASGGTAGFILAEVSLYVGANFGDQPDNDFEDRRDELAPALARRLADLGVDVDDILRVVDDGLEEALSELTLTSVLSLDGAADAIRDEGDLGFSHEAIGLGFPVTAGGDRRSLDEVSFGEAGLVSMSSGKARLDSDRLSIGEHTLPFRAGSLAVAILDHALAPAYGGAALEEWLADALACEDVGEWLADETALELCGAPCYEAACDQAAASLAGAIRAGLLAGDVDVADLTLEGDANLLDANGDANTDSLLAGHWVGSLTGALELAVESDFEGSQRDLE
;
A
#
# COMPACT_ATOMS: atom_id res chain seq x y z
N MET A 1 -12.69 68.82 10.06
CA MET A 1 -12.58 69.69 11.26
C MET A 1 -12.92 68.83 12.47
N SER A 2 -12.07 68.87 13.50
CA SER A 2 -12.19 68.17 14.81
C SER A 2 -12.05 66.64 14.74
N SER A 3 -11.41 65.87 15.62
CA SER A 3 -10.34 65.96 16.64
C SER A 3 -10.50 64.70 17.52
N CYS A 4 -9.43 64.30 18.22
CA CYS A 4 -9.32 63.28 19.30
C CYS A 4 -9.05 61.83 18.87
N SER A 5 -8.20 61.06 19.54
CA SER A 5 -7.31 61.31 20.69
C SER A 5 -6.43 60.08 20.99
N TRP A 6 -5.20 60.36 21.44
CA TRP A 6 -4.43 59.63 22.47
C TRP A 6 -3.75 58.30 22.09
N CYS A 7 -2.40 58.25 22.08
CA CYS A 7 -1.46 58.13 23.22
C CYS A 7 -1.48 56.71 23.83
N SER A 8 -0.38 56.05 24.18
CA SER A 8 1.07 56.23 24.06
C SER A 8 1.71 54.96 24.65
N ARG A 9 2.81 54.52 24.03
CA ARG A 9 4.08 54.01 24.59
C ARG A 9 4.13 53.56 26.07
N VAL A 10 4.86 52.46 26.34
CA VAL A 10 6.20 52.43 26.98
C VAL A 10 6.61 51.00 27.36
N ALA A 11 7.89 50.72 27.12
CA ALA A 11 8.66 49.51 27.45
C ALA A 11 8.82 49.24 28.96
N GLY A 12 9.13 47.99 29.31
CA GLY A 12 9.53 47.62 30.67
C GLY A 12 10.05 46.19 30.79
N LEU A 13 11.37 46.06 30.83
CA LEU A 13 12.17 44.88 31.14
C LEU A 13 11.96 44.45 32.61
N ALA A 14 11.74 43.16 32.91
CA ALA A 14 11.99 42.59 34.24
C ALA A 14 12.19 41.06 34.18
N ALA A 15 13.42 40.64 34.48
CA ALA A 15 13.78 39.27 34.80
C ALA A 15 13.22 38.86 36.17
N LEU A 16 12.77 37.61 36.30
CA LEU A 16 12.51 36.98 37.60
C LEU A 16 12.87 35.50 37.55
N LEU A 17 13.94 35.20 38.29
CA LEU A 17 14.38 33.87 38.72
C LEU A 17 13.29 33.22 39.58
N PHE A 18 12.91 31.98 39.26
CA PHE A 18 12.37 31.05 40.23
C PHE A 18 13.23 29.78 40.26
N VAL A 19 13.95 29.65 41.38
CA VAL A 19 14.49 28.40 41.90
C VAL A 19 13.33 27.63 42.50
N GLY A 20 13.09 26.40 42.04
CA GLY A 20 12.14 25.47 42.61
C GLY A 20 12.72 24.05 42.63
N CYS A 21 13.24 23.65 43.79
CA CYS A 21 13.49 22.25 44.14
C CYS A 21 12.17 21.49 44.27
N GLY A 22 12.10 20.25 43.79
CA GLY A 22 11.13 19.29 44.31
C GLY A 22 10.84 18.09 43.42
N ALA A 23 11.26 16.92 43.92
CA ALA A 23 10.76 15.57 43.65
C ALA A 23 11.13 14.91 42.31
N ALA A 24 11.99 13.90 42.44
CA ALA A 24 12.11 12.79 41.52
C ALA A 24 10.80 11.99 41.51
N ASP A 25 10.22 11.80 40.33
CA ASP A 25 9.31 10.69 40.03
C ASP A 25 10.04 9.80 39.02
N ASP A 26 10.42 8.61 39.49
CA ASP A 26 10.85 7.48 38.67
C ASP A 26 9.64 6.96 37.88
N SER A 27 9.35 7.59 36.76
CA SER A 27 8.45 7.07 35.73
C SER A 27 9.31 6.37 34.68
N ALA A 28 9.70 5.14 34.96
CA ALA A 28 10.25 4.26 33.94
C ALA A 28 9.14 3.97 32.91
N ASP A 29 9.23 4.58 31.74
CA ASP A 29 8.46 4.19 30.56
C ASP A 29 8.78 2.72 30.22
N PRO A 30 7.79 1.81 30.22
CA PRO A 30 7.99 0.50 29.61
C PRO A 30 8.00 0.67 28.09
N ALA A 31 9.13 0.35 27.47
CA ALA A 31 9.25 0.25 26.02
C ALA A 31 8.18 -0.70 25.44
N PRO A 32 7.52 -0.36 24.33
CA PRO A 32 6.61 -1.26 23.64
C PRO A 32 7.42 -2.26 22.81
N ASN A 33 7.93 -3.30 23.45
CA ASN A 33 8.38 -4.50 22.74
C ASN A 33 7.17 -5.42 22.55
N GLY A 34 6.42 -5.18 21.48
CA GLY A 34 5.29 -6.00 21.07
C GLY A 34 5.66 -6.92 19.91
N ASP A 35 6.68 -7.76 20.07
CA ASP A 35 6.83 -8.93 19.21
C ASP A 35 5.63 -9.84 19.52
N GLY A 36 4.61 -9.78 18.66
CA GLY A 36 3.41 -10.62 18.69
C GLY A 36 3.73 -12.08 18.36
N GLY A 37 4.71 -12.68 19.05
CA GLY A 37 4.93 -14.11 19.01
C GLY A 37 3.65 -14.79 19.49
N ALA A 38 2.98 -15.51 18.60
CA ALA A 38 1.78 -16.28 18.92
C ALA A 38 2.04 -17.10 20.19
N GLU A 39 1.40 -16.70 21.29
CA GLU A 39 1.54 -17.36 22.58
C GLU A 39 0.89 -18.74 22.42
N PHE A 40 1.71 -19.78 22.19
CA PHE A 40 1.23 -21.14 22.04
C PHE A 40 0.42 -21.51 23.28
N PRO A 41 -0.78 -22.09 23.14
CA PRO A 41 -1.62 -22.43 24.28
C PRO A 41 -0.84 -23.32 25.25
N VAL A 42 -0.62 -22.82 26.47
CA VAL A 42 0.14 -23.53 27.51
C VAL A 42 -0.67 -24.65 28.18
N ARG A 43 -1.89 -24.93 27.70
CA ARG A 43 -2.79 -25.96 28.24
C ARG A 43 -3.49 -26.75 27.12
N GLU A 44 -3.94 -27.96 27.43
CA GLU A 44 -4.67 -28.83 26.50
C GLU A 44 -6.03 -29.24 27.10
N LEU A 45 -7.10 -29.21 26.30
CA LEU A 45 -8.37 -29.87 26.60
C LEU A 45 -8.53 -31.13 25.75
N ARG A 46 -8.80 -32.27 26.40
CA ARG A 46 -8.99 -33.56 25.73
C ARG A 46 -10.36 -34.16 26.04
N VAL A 47 -11.07 -34.58 25.00
CA VAL A 47 -12.35 -35.29 25.14
C VAL A 47 -12.12 -36.68 25.75
N LEU A 48 -12.90 -37.02 26.77
CA LEU A 48 -12.93 -38.35 27.38
C LEU A 48 -14.25 -39.05 27.05
N GLY A 49 -14.27 -39.82 25.96
CA GLY A 49 -15.46 -40.58 25.58
C GLY A 49 -15.55 -40.87 24.09
N ALA A 50 -16.71 -41.37 23.66
CA ALA A 50 -17.02 -41.54 22.26
C ALA A 50 -17.33 -40.19 21.61
N SER A 51 -16.78 -39.99 20.41
CA SER A 51 -17.20 -38.94 19.49
C SER A 51 -17.14 -39.53 18.07
N PRO A 52 -18.20 -39.41 17.25
CA PRO A 52 -19.47 -38.72 17.54
C PRO A 52 -20.36 -39.47 18.54
N LEU A 53 -21.16 -38.70 19.30
CA LEU A 53 -22.17 -39.20 20.23
C LEU A 53 -23.53 -39.25 19.54
N GLN A 54 -24.22 -40.38 19.63
CA GLN A 54 -25.52 -40.62 19.00
C GLN A 54 -26.58 -40.83 20.08
N LEU A 55 -27.59 -39.97 20.12
CA LEU A 55 -28.62 -39.96 21.17
C LEU A 55 -30.04 -40.03 20.60
N ARG A 56 -30.91 -40.78 21.27
CA ARG A 56 -32.36 -40.74 21.03
C ARG A 56 -33.01 -39.52 21.67
N PHE A 57 -34.25 -39.24 21.32
CA PHE A 57 -34.95 -38.09 21.90
C PHE A 57 -35.11 -38.23 23.42
N GLY A 58 -34.74 -37.17 24.13
CA GLY A 58 -34.75 -37.13 25.60
C GLY A 58 -33.68 -37.97 26.29
N GLU A 59 -32.80 -38.67 25.54
CA GLU A 59 -31.68 -39.40 26.11
C GLU A 59 -30.67 -38.43 26.75
N GLU A 60 -30.05 -38.85 27.84
CA GLU A 60 -29.02 -38.09 28.55
C GLU A 60 -27.68 -38.79 28.44
N ALA A 61 -26.63 -38.00 28.23
CA ALA A 61 -25.26 -38.48 28.20
C ALA A 61 -24.33 -37.53 28.96
N GLU A 62 -23.40 -38.10 29.71
CA GLU A 62 -22.35 -37.34 30.38
C GLU A 62 -21.20 -37.06 29.40
N LEU A 63 -20.85 -35.78 29.28
CA LEU A 63 -19.70 -35.31 28.51
C LEU A 63 -18.57 -35.00 29.47
N ARG A 64 -17.37 -35.52 29.19
CA ARG A 64 -16.19 -35.38 30.06
C ARG A 64 -15.02 -34.84 29.27
N PHE A 65 -14.34 -33.85 29.83
CA PHE A 65 -13.16 -33.21 29.24
C PHE A 65 -12.05 -33.19 30.28
N ARG A 66 -10.84 -33.60 29.90
CA ARG A 66 -9.66 -33.51 30.75
C ARG A 66 -8.84 -32.28 30.38
N TYR A 67 -8.53 -31.48 31.37
CA TYR A 67 -7.69 -30.30 31.28
C TYR A 67 -6.29 -30.62 31.75
N LEU A 68 -5.29 -30.40 30.90
CA LEU A 68 -3.93 -30.87 31.09
C LEU A 68 -2.92 -29.73 30.94
N ASP A 69 -1.81 -29.87 31.64
CA ASP A 69 -0.56 -29.21 31.32
C ASP A 69 0.21 -30.05 30.27
N PRO A 70 0.38 -29.59 29.02
CA PRO A 70 1.09 -30.35 28.00
C PRO A 70 2.59 -30.52 28.32
N ALA A 71 3.19 -29.65 29.14
CA ALA A 71 4.61 -29.73 29.46
C ALA A 71 4.91 -30.85 30.48
N THR A 72 4.00 -31.08 31.43
CA THR A 72 4.17 -32.10 32.48
C THR A 72 3.31 -33.34 32.25
N GLY A 73 2.22 -33.21 31.48
CA GLY A 73 1.16 -34.20 31.37
C GLY A 73 0.23 -34.24 32.60
N ASP A 74 0.44 -33.36 33.58
CA ASP A 74 -0.31 -33.38 34.83
C ASP A 74 -1.71 -32.77 34.64
N PRO A 75 -2.71 -33.24 35.41
CA PRO A 75 -4.02 -32.62 35.43
C PRO A 75 -3.97 -31.17 35.91
N ALA A 76 -4.59 -30.27 35.15
CA ALA A 76 -4.71 -28.86 35.51
C ALA A 76 -6.02 -28.59 36.24
N SER A 77 -5.98 -27.70 37.24
CA SER A 77 -7.18 -27.21 37.92
C SER A 77 -7.72 -25.95 37.24
N GLY A 78 -9.01 -25.88 36.92
CA GLY A 78 -9.62 -24.68 36.36
C GLY A 78 -11.12 -24.82 36.13
N GLU A 79 -11.75 -23.75 35.65
CA GLU A 79 -13.12 -23.78 35.14
C GLU A 79 -13.10 -24.09 33.65
N VAL A 80 -13.94 -25.05 33.23
CA VAL A 80 -14.19 -25.36 31.83
C VAL A 80 -15.61 -24.92 31.50
N ALA A 81 -15.76 -24.03 30.52
CA ALA A 81 -17.05 -23.59 30.00
C ALA A 81 -17.52 -24.51 28.85
N PHE A 82 -18.82 -24.73 28.77
CA PHE A 82 -19.48 -25.58 27.78
C PHE A 82 -20.51 -24.77 27.01
N ALA A 83 -20.53 -24.94 25.69
CA ALA A 83 -21.53 -24.33 24.81
C ALA A 83 -22.00 -25.32 23.74
N LEU A 84 -23.26 -25.17 23.34
CA LEU A 84 -23.79 -25.83 22.14
C LEU A 84 -23.44 -24.97 20.92
N ASP A 85 -22.90 -25.59 19.89
CA ASP A 85 -22.43 -24.93 18.67
C ASP A 85 -23.09 -25.61 17.45
N GLY A 86 -23.72 -24.83 16.57
CA GLY A 86 -24.57 -25.33 15.48
C GLY A 86 -26.06 -25.49 15.86
N SER A 87 -26.79 -26.28 15.06
CA SER A 87 -28.26 -26.39 15.18
C SER A 87 -28.70 -27.46 16.20
N ALA A 88 -28.59 -27.15 17.50
CA ALA A 88 -28.90 -28.10 18.57
C ALA A 88 -30.40 -28.42 18.79
N GLY A 89 -31.29 -27.74 18.07
CA GLY A 89 -32.75 -27.84 18.25
C GLY A 89 -33.17 -27.42 19.65
N ASP A 90 -33.85 -28.30 20.36
CA ASP A 90 -34.27 -28.15 21.76
C ASP A 90 -33.39 -28.96 22.75
N SER A 91 -32.18 -29.35 22.34
CA SER A 91 -31.20 -29.99 23.21
C SER A 91 -30.65 -29.00 24.25
N SER A 92 -30.21 -29.50 25.41
CA SER A 92 -29.76 -28.64 26.52
C SER A 92 -28.62 -29.23 27.33
N LEU A 93 -27.78 -28.36 27.90
CA LEU A 93 -26.75 -28.74 28.87
C LEU A 93 -27.27 -28.51 30.30
N THR A 94 -26.96 -29.45 31.19
CA THR A 94 -27.34 -29.33 32.62
C THR A 94 -26.53 -28.24 33.32
N ALA A 95 -25.29 -28.02 32.89
CA ALA A 95 -24.44 -26.92 33.32
C ALA A 95 -23.63 -26.38 32.12
N THR A 96 -23.47 -25.05 32.06
CA THR A 96 -22.67 -24.37 31.03
C THR A 96 -21.23 -24.12 31.47
N SER A 97 -20.86 -24.50 32.69
CA SER A 97 -19.48 -24.60 33.14
C SER A 97 -19.33 -25.60 34.29
N ALA A 98 -18.12 -26.08 34.51
CA ALA A 98 -17.76 -26.91 35.66
C ALA A 98 -16.30 -26.69 36.06
N LEU A 99 -16.02 -26.80 37.36
CA LEU A 99 -14.64 -26.89 37.85
C LEU A 99 -14.11 -28.31 37.61
N THR A 100 -12.86 -28.40 37.20
CA THR A 100 -12.14 -29.68 37.08
C THR A 100 -11.95 -30.32 38.46
N ASP A 101 -12.10 -31.64 38.52
CA ASP A 101 -11.79 -32.45 39.70
C ASP A 101 -10.26 -32.63 39.91
N PRO A 102 -9.79 -33.37 40.94
CA PRO A 102 -8.36 -33.62 41.15
C PRO A 102 -7.66 -34.39 40.01
N ASP A 103 -8.42 -35.06 39.13
CA ASP A 103 -7.90 -35.72 37.93
C ASP A 103 -7.97 -34.80 36.69
N GLY A 104 -8.24 -33.51 36.91
CA GLY A 104 -8.35 -32.47 35.88
C GLY A 104 -9.58 -32.64 34.99
N VAL A 105 -10.60 -33.39 35.43
CA VAL A 105 -11.77 -33.68 34.62
C VAL A 105 -12.91 -32.74 34.97
N ALA A 106 -13.42 -32.03 33.97
CA ALA A 106 -14.68 -31.31 34.03
C ALA A 106 -15.77 -32.10 33.28
N ALA A 107 -16.99 -32.09 33.80
CA ALA A 107 -18.10 -32.83 33.22
C ALA A 107 -19.40 -32.03 33.21
N THR A 108 -20.24 -32.29 32.21
CA THR A 108 -21.62 -31.78 32.12
C THR A 108 -22.51 -32.87 31.50
N ALA A 109 -23.81 -32.83 31.80
CA ALA A 109 -24.77 -33.74 31.18
C ALA A 109 -25.50 -33.04 30.02
N LEU A 110 -25.45 -33.64 28.85
CA LEU A 110 -26.22 -33.25 27.67
C LEU A 110 -27.53 -34.02 27.65
N ARG A 111 -28.65 -33.31 27.54
CA ARG A 111 -29.97 -33.87 27.31
C ARG A 111 -30.39 -33.62 25.87
N ALA A 112 -30.57 -34.70 25.12
CA ALA A 112 -31.04 -34.66 23.75
C ALA A 112 -32.46 -34.09 23.65
N GLY A 113 -32.67 -33.22 22.67
CA GLY A 113 -33.97 -32.62 22.37
C GLY A 113 -35.00 -33.62 21.84
N THR A 114 -36.11 -33.08 21.33
CA THR A 114 -37.19 -33.80 20.64
C THR A 114 -37.15 -33.63 19.12
N GLN A 115 -36.16 -32.89 18.61
CA GLN A 115 -35.94 -32.67 17.19
C GLN A 115 -34.67 -33.39 16.71
N ALA A 116 -34.70 -33.88 15.47
CA ALA A 116 -33.51 -34.44 14.87
C ALA A 116 -32.49 -33.34 14.56
N ALA A 117 -31.26 -33.50 15.04
CA ALA A 117 -30.25 -32.46 15.00
C ALA A 117 -28.84 -33.05 14.92
N THR A 118 -27.92 -32.32 14.30
CA THR A 118 -26.48 -32.57 14.36
C THR A 118 -25.81 -31.26 14.75
N PHE A 119 -24.98 -31.29 15.79
CA PHE A 119 -24.32 -30.12 16.37
C PHE A 119 -23.07 -30.54 17.15
N ARG A 120 -22.34 -29.58 17.72
CA ARG A 120 -21.17 -29.85 18.56
C ARG A 120 -21.35 -29.29 19.96
N VAL A 121 -20.73 -29.94 20.93
CA VAL A 121 -20.54 -29.35 22.25
C VAL A 121 -19.09 -28.87 22.34
N ARG A 122 -18.91 -27.56 22.44
CA ARG A 122 -17.61 -26.90 22.62
C ARG A 122 -17.29 -26.83 24.11
N ALA A 123 -16.10 -27.29 24.49
CA ALA A 123 -15.48 -27.04 25.78
C ALA A 123 -14.33 -26.04 25.62
N SER A 124 -14.26 -25.03 26.47
CA SER A 124 -13.23 -24.00 26.46
C SER A 124 -12.70 -23.72 27.86
N ALA A 125 -11.40 -23.48 27.99
CA ALA A 125 -10.73 -23.11 29.24
C ALA A 125 -9.64 -22.07 28.95
N PRO A 126 -9.22 -21.26 29.94
CA PRO A 126 -8.10 -20.34 29.78
C PRO A 126 -6.86 -21.05 29.23
N ASP A 127 -6.14 -20.42 28.32
CA ASP A 127 -4.86 -20.89 27.77
C ASP A 127 -4.88 -22.28 27.09
N ALA A 128 -6.07 -22.82 26.77
CA ALA A 128 -6.25 -24.06 26.03
C ALA A 128 -7.01 -23.86 24.73
N ALA A 129 -6.64 -24.62 23.71
CA ALA A 129 -7.46 -24.77 22.51
C ALA A 129 -8.83 -25.40 22.86
N ASN A 130 -9.89 -25.00 22.16
CA ASN A 130 -11.22 -25.55 22.34
C ASN A 130 -11.23 -27.05 21.99
N ALA A 131 -11.97 -27.84 22.77
CA ALA A 131 -12.26 -29.23 22.45
C ALA A 131 -13.73 -29.39 22.06
N TYR A 132 -14.03 -30.34 21.16
CA TYR A 132 -15.37 -30.52 20.60
C TYR A 132 -15.82 -31.98 20.72
N VAL A 133 -17.09 -32.17 21.10
CA VAL A 133 -17.79 -33.46 20.95
C VAL A 133 -18.85 -33.29 19.88
N GLU A 134 -18.74 -34.04 18.79
CA GLU A 134 -19.81 -34.12 17.79
C GLU A 134 -21.01 -34.89 18.36
N VAL A 135 -22.22 -34.36 18.17
CA VAL A 135 -23.47 -34.96 18.64
C VAL A 135 -24.47 -35.05 17.49
N SER A 136 -25.16 -36.19 17.41
CA SER A 136 -26.38 -36.30 16.62
C SER A 136 -27.52 -36.86 17.47
N VAL A 137 -28.70 -36.27 17.28
CA VAL A 137 -29.93 -36.61 17.97
C VAL A 137 -30.94 -37.11 16.94
N SER A 138 -31.46 -38.34 17.09
CA SER A 138 -32.53 -38.87 16.23
C SER A 138 -33.18 -40.13 16.79
N ASP A 139 -34.52 -40.19 16.75
CA ASP A 139 -35.30 -41.42 16.97
C ASP A 139 -35.51 -42.23 15.67
N ALA A 140 -35.30 -41.62 14.51
CA ALA A 140 -35.37 -42.30 13.22
C ALA A 140 -34.11 -43.12 12.91
N GLY A 141 -33.06 -42.97 13.72
CA GLY A 141 -31.78 -43.66 13.60
C GLY A 141 -30.67 -42.77 13.03
N PHE A 142 -29.53 -43.40 12.75
CA PHE A 142 -28.33 -42.73 12.29
C PHE A 142 -27.80 -43.39 11.02
N GLY A 143 -27.12 -42.61 10.19
CA GLY A 143 -26.44 -43.10 8.99
C GLY A 143 -25.14 -42.35 8.73
N SER A 144 -24.66 -42.41 7.50
CA SER A 144 -23.41 -41.77 7.08
C SER A 144 -23.50 -41.20 5.67
N ILE A 145 -22.66 -40.22 5.37
CA ILE A 145 -22.42 -39.72 4.02
C ILE A 145 -21.01 -40.15 3.60
N SER A 146 -20.90 -40.78 2.45
CA SER A 146 -19.64 -41.07 1.76
C SER A 146 -19.46 -40.05 0.66
N ALA A 147 -18.60 -39.07 0.89
CA ALA A 147 -18.29 -38.01 -0.05
C ALA A 147 -17.11 -38.41 -0.94
N THR A 148 -17.26 -38.24 -2.24
CA THR A 148 -16.21 -38.32 -3.26
C THR A 148 -16.06 -36.93 -3.88
N VAL A 149 -14.84 -36.45 -3.92
CA VAL A 149 -14.48 -35.16 -4.49
C VAL A 149 -14.02 -35.38 -5.94
N LEU A 150 -14.62 -34.63 -6.85
CA LEU A 150 -14.27 -34.57 -8.27
C LEU A 150 -13.64 -33.22 -8.51
N TYR A 151 -12.42 -33.19 -9.04
CA TYR A 151 -11.71 -31.94 -9.26
C TYR A 151 -11.04 -31.99 -10.64
N GLU A 152 -11.48 -31.09 -11.51
CA GLU A 152 -11.02 -30.93 -12.89
C GLU A 152 -10.30 -29.58 -13.11
N GLY A 153 -10.03 -28.85 -12.02
CA GLY A 153 -9.30 -27.59 -12.07
C GLY A 153 -7.80 -27.77 -12.31
N GLU A 154 -7.09 -26.65 -12.44
CA GLU A 154 -5.68 -26.61 -12.84
C GLU A 154 -4.72 -26.55 -11.66
N ARG A 155 -5.23 -26.26 -10.45
CA ARG A 155 -4.41 -26.14 -9.23
C ARG A 155 -4.03 -27.50 -8.68
N GLN A 156 -2.90 -27.54 -7.97
CA GLN A 156 -2.51 -28.73 -7.22
C GLN A 156 -3.13 -28.73 -5.83
N LEU A 157 -4.00 -29.71 -5.54
CA LEU A 157 -4.56 -29.91 -4.19
C LEU A 157 -3.63 -30.76 -3.33
N TRP A 158 -3.21 -30.22 -2.19
CA TRP A 158 -2.40 -30.91 -1.19
C TRP A 158 -3.25 -31.63 -0.14
N SER A 159 -4.36 -31.01 0.28
CA SER A 159 -5.37 -31.61 1.15
C SER A 159 -6.77 -31.18 0.73
N VAL A 160 -7.77 -31.97 1.13
CA VAL A 160 -9.17 -31.60 1.00
C VAL A 160 -9.87 -31.77 2.34
N GLU A 161 -10.60 -30.76 2.77
CA GLU A 161 -11.44 -30.78 3.96
C GLU A 161 -12.92 -30.78 3.57
N LEU A 162 -13.72 -31.55 4.30
CA LEU A 162 -15.16 -31.66 4.10
C LEU A 162 -15.87 -31.07 5.32
N PHE A 163 -16.81 -30.15 5.10
CA PHE A 163 -17.58 -29.45 6.10
C PHE A 163 -19.06 -29.77 5.92
N LEU A 164 -19.70 -30.25 6.98
CA LEU A 164 -21.11 -30.61 6.99
C LEU A 164 -21.95 -29.47 7.59
N TYR A 165 -23.03 -29.13 6.90
CA TYR A 165 -24.02 -28.16 7.36
C TYR A 165 -25.42 -28.76 7.34
N THR A 166 -26.17 -28.54 8.40
CA THR A 166 -27.62 -28.78 8.45
C THR A 166 -28.32 -27.58 7.81
N LEU A 167 -29.01 -27.80 6.70
CA LEU A 167 -29.70 -26.74 5.99
C LEU A 167 -31.14 -26.60 6.49
N ALA A 168 -31.65 -25.37 6.46
CA ALA A 168 -33.09 -25.13 6.50
C ALA A 168 -33.78 -25.84 5.30
N PRO A 169 -35.09 -26.11 5.36
CA PRO A 169 -35.80 -26.81 4.28
C PRO A 169 -35.59 -26.24 2.87
N ASP A 170 -35.39 -24.92 2.77
CA ASP A 170 -35.14 -24.18 1.53
C ASP A 170 -33.70 -23.63 1.44
N GLY A 171 -32.80 -24.07 2.32
CA GLY A 171 -31.40 -23.65 2.31
C GLY A 171 -30.62 -24.25 1.15
N ASP A 172 -29.60 -23.54 0.68
CA ASP A 172 -28.67 -23.99 -0.33
C ASP A 172 -27.22 -23.65 0.03
N CYS A 173 -26.29 -24.02 -0.86
CA CYS A 173 -24.87 -23.73 -0.71
C CYS A 173 -24.50 -22.28 -1.00
N GLY A 174 -25.38 -21.45 -1.57
CA GLY A 174 -25.08 -20.07 -1.94
C GLY A 174 -24.80 -19.16 -0.74
N SER A 175 -25.27 -19.56 0.45
CA SER A 175 -24.99 -18.88 1.71
C SER A 175 -23.65 -19.26 2.37
N LEU A 176 -22.95 -20.27 1.83
CA LEU A 176 -21.70 -20.78 2.40
C LEU A 176 -20.50 -20.20 1.65
N ASP A 177 -19.90 -19.16 2.21
CA ASP A 177 -18.66 -18.60 1.67
C ASP A 177 -17.52 -19.65 1.80
N PRO A 178 -16.87 -20.04 0.70
CA PRO A 178 -15.80 -21.04 0.70
C PRO A 178 -14.49 -20.55 1.31
N ARG A 179 -14.32 -19.27 1.64
CA ARG A 179 -13.18 -18.73 2.39
C ARG A 179 -13.52 -18.53 3.86
N ASP A 180 -14.70 -17.96 4.15
CA ASP A 180 -15.16 -17.67 5.52
C ASP A 180 -16.55 -18.28 5.79
N PRO A 181 -16.65 -19.61 5.96
CA PRO A 181 -17.95 -20.23 6.08
C PRO A 181 -18.47 -20.01 7.52
N PRO A 182 -19.78 -20.14 7.76
CA PRO A 182 -20.23 -20.33 9.12
C PRO A 182 -19.59 -21.60 9.72
N VAL A 183 -19.60 -21.67 11.04
CA VAL A 183 -19.10 -22.83 11.77
C VAL A 183 -19.86 -24.09 11.34
N ALA A 184 -19.12 -25.09 10.84
CA ALA A 184 -19.70 -26.35 10.39
C ALA A 184 -20.20 -27.21 11.56
N ASP A 185 -21.27 -27.97 11.34
CA ASP A 185 -21.76 -28.94 12.32
C ASP A 185 -20.72 -30.04 12.54
N ARG A 186 -19.99 -30.42 11.48
CA ARG A 186 -18.89 -31.39 11.49
C ARG A 186 -17.89 -31.10 10.40
N ASN A 187 -16.65 -31.56 10.59
CA ASN A 187 -15.63 -31.52 9.54
C ASN A 187 -14.72 -32.74 9.58
N VAL A 188 -14.28 -33.19 8.41
CA VAL A 188 -13.33 -34.30 8.28
C VAL A 188 -12.33 -34.01 7.17
N ALA A 189 -11.07 -34.40 7.37
CA ALA A 189 -10.09 -34.42 6.30
C ALA A 189 -10.41 -35.59 5.35
N ALA A 190 -10.50 -35.31 4.06
CA ALA A 190 -10.62 -36.34 3.04
C ALA A 190 -9.27 -37.07 2.88
N GLN A 191 -9.34 -38.35 2.55
CA GLN A 191 -8.20 -39.20 2.25
C GLN A 191 -8.03 -39.31 0.74
N ARG A 192 -6.79 -39.29 0.28
CA ARG A 192 -6.47 -39.48 -1.13
C ARG A 192 -6.41 -40.98 -1.45
N GLU A 193 -7.29 -41.42 -2.33
CA GLU A 193 -7.36 -42.80 -2.80
C GLU A 193 -6.27 -43.10 -3.84
N ALA A 194 -6.04 -44.39 -4.12
CA ALA A 194 -5.04 -44.84 -5.08
C ALA A 194 -5.30 -44.37 -6.52
N ASP A 195 -6.55 -44.07 -6.88
CA ASP A 195 -6.93 -43.52 -8.19
C ASP A 195 -6.82 -41.99 -8.25
N GLY A 196 -6.34 -41.35 -7.18
CA GLY A 196 -6.11 -39.92 -7.07
C GLY A 196 -7.32 -39.12 -6.58
N ARG A 197 -8.51 -39.73 -6.45
CA ARG A 197 -9.70 -39.05 -5.91
C ARG A 197 -9.56 -38.82 -4.41
N TRP A 198 -10.25 -37.81 -3.91
CA TRP A 198 -10.38 -37.58 -2.47
C TRP A 198 -11.71 -38.13 -1.97
N THR A 199 -11.69 -38.88 -0.87
CA THR A 199 -12.87 -39.50 -0.27
C THR A 199 -12.93 -39.20 1.22
N GLY A 200 -14.13 -39.07 1.77
CA GLY A 200 -14.31 -38.90 3.21
C GLY A 200 -15.66 -39.42 3.67
N VAL A 201 -15.74 -39.87 4.92
CA VAL A 201 -16.96 -40.42 5.51
C VAL A 201 -17.38 -39.58 6.71
N LEU A 202 -18.56 -38.99 6.62
CA LEU A 202 -19.23 -38.28 7.72
C LEU A 202 -20.22 -39.26 8.34
N ALA A 203 -19.86 -39.87 9.48
CA ALA A 203 -20.61 -40.98 10.08
C ALA A 203 -21.44 -40.57 11.29
N GLY A 204 -22.51 -41.32 11.59
CA GLY A 204 -23.33 -41.09 12.78
C GLY A 204 -24.17 -39.83 12.69
N LEU A 205 -24.69 -39.53 11.50
CA LEU A 205 -25.53 -38.38 11.21
C LEU A 205 -26.98 -38.71 11.54
N ALA A 206 -27.70 -37.74 12.12
CA ALA A 206 -29.13 -37.88 12.41
C ALA A 206 -29.93 -38.08 11.12
N VAL A 207 -30.83 -39.07 11.10
CA VAL A 207 -31.85 -39.21 10.06
C VAL A 207 -32.95 -38.19 10.31
N GLY A 208 -33.39 -37.49 9.26
CA GLY A 208 -34.44 -36.48 9.30
C GLY A 208 -34.03 -35.15 8.66
N PRO A 209 -32.92 -34.52 9.09
CA PRO A 209 -32.43 -33.28 8.48
C PRO A 209 -31.93 -33.47 7.05
N THR A 210 -31.92 -32.37 6.31
CA THR A 210 -31.25 -32.26 5.01
C THR A 210 -29.88 -31.61 5.22
N TYR A 211 -28.85 -32.19 4.61
CA TYR A 211 -27.47 -31.73 4.77
C TYR A 211 -26.93 -31.09 3.48
N ALA A 212 -25.95 -30.21 3.65
CA ALA A 212 -24.98 -29.85 2.63
C ALA A 212 -23.57 -30.28 3.05
N VAL A 213 -22.76 -30.63 2.06
CA VAL A 213 -21.31 -30.83 2.27
C VAL A 213 -20.55 -29.84 1.39
N LEU A 214 -19.81 -28.93 2.03
CA LEU A 214 -18.84 -28.05 1.42
C LEU A 214 -17.47 -28.75 1.45
N ALA A 215 -16.79 -28.82 0.32
CA ALA A 215 -15.44 -29.35 0.20
C ALA A 215 -14.48 -28.20 -0.13
N ARG A 216 -13.36 -28.12 0.60
CA ARG A 216 -12.30 -27.12 0.37
C ARG A 216 -11.01 -27.83 0.00
N GLY A 217 -10.47 -27.48 -1.15
CA GLY A 217 -9.15 -27.91 -1.60
C GLY A 217 -8.10 -26.89 -1.18
N HIS A 218 -7.05 -27.35 -0.50
CA HIS A 218 -5.95 -26.51 -0.05
C HIS A 218 -4.69 -26.78 -0.85
N ALA A 219 -3.91 -25.73 -1.09
CA ALA A 219 -2.55 -25.86 -1.60
C ALA A 219 -1.54 -26.14 -0.47
N ALA A 220 -0.27 -26.34 -0.85
CA ALA A 220 0.80 -26.63 0.10
C ALA A 220 1.05 -25.49 1.10
N ALA A 221 0.83 -24.24 0.68
CA ALA A 221 1.00 -23.02 1.48
C ALA A 221 -0.22 -22.66 2.36
N SER A 222 -1.12 -23.62 2.63
CA SER A 222 -2.33 -23.52 3.48
C SER A 222 -3.52 -22.72 2.93
N GLY A 223 -3.37 -22.00 1.82
CA GLY A 223 -4.46 -21.31 1.13
C GLY A 223 -5.51 -22.24 0.54
N ILE A 224 -6.78 -21.80 0.55
CA ILE A 224 -7.90 -22.49 -0.09
C ILE A 224 -7.92 -22.09 -1.57
N VAL A 225 -7.70 -23.06 -2.46
CA VAL A 225 -7.52 -22.82 -3.91
C VAL A 225 -8.67 -23.37 -4.75
N ALA A 226 -9.48 -24.26 -4.18
CA ALA A 226 -10.65 -24.82 -4.85
C ALA A 226 -11.77 -25.07 -3.85
N SER A 227 -13.02 -24.98 -4.30
CA SER A 227 -14.18 -25.29 -3.48
C SER A 227 -15.33 -25.85 -4.29
N GLY A 228 -16.18 -26.62 -3.62
CA GLY A 228 -17.42 -27.13 -4.17
C GLY A 228 -18.40 -27.46 -3.06
N CYS A 229 -19.70 -27.33 -3.31
CA CYS A 229 -20.72 -27.64 -2.32
C CYS A 229 -21.89 -28.41 -2.93
N LEU A 230 -22.32 -29.46 -2.23
CA LEU A 230 -23.47 -30.28 -2.63
C LEU A 230 -24.57 -30.19 -1.56
N PRO A 231 -25.71 -29.53 -1.84
CA PRO A 231 -26.83 -29.47 -0.92
C PRO A 231 -27.79 -30.65 -1.13
N GLY A 232 -28.80 -30.78 -0.26
CA GLY A 232 -29.92 -31.71 -0.47
C GLY A 232 -29.64 -33.16 -0.09
N ILE A 233 -28.60 -33.43 0.69
CA ILE A 233 -28.20 -34.80 1.04
C ILE A 233 -29.09 -35.30 2.20
N VAL A 234 -29.79 -36.41 1.96
CA VAL A 234 -30.65 -37.06 2.96
C VAL A 234 -30.02 -38.38 3.38
N VAL A 235 -29.88 -38.57 4.69
CA VAL A 235 -29.31 -39.78 5.30
C VAL A 235 -30.43 -40.76 5.65
N THR A 236 -30.21 -42.05 5.38
CA THR A 236 -31.11 -43.14 5.78
C THR A 236 -30.56 -43.90 6.98
N ALA A 237 -31.46 -44.52 7.74
CA ALA A 237 -31.09 -45.22 8.98
C ALA A 237 -30.39 -46.56 8.71
N GLY A 238 -29.33 -46.83 9.46
CA GLY A 238 -28.74 -48.16 9.56
C GLY A 238 -27.22 -48.13 9.75
N PRO A 239 -26.66 -48.81 10.77
CA PRO A 239 -25.21 -48.94 10.92
C PRO A 239 -24.56 -49.74 9.78
N ASP A 240 -25.33 -50.64 9.15
CA ASP A 240 -24.96 -51.42 7.96
C ASP A 240 -25.65 -50.94 6.68
N GLY A 241 -26.40 -49.83 6.76
CA GLY A 241 -27.01 -49.22 5.59
C GLY A 241 -25.92 -48.64 4.67
N PRO A 242 -26.08 -48.70 3.34
CA PRO A 242 -25.11 -48.06 2.46
C PRO A 242 -25.07 -46.55 2.76
N PRO A 243 -23.87 -45.94 2.89
CA PRO A 243 -23.76 -44.50 3.10
C PRO A 243 -24.43 -43.75 1.95
N ALA A 244 -25.07 -42.63 2.27
CA ALA A 244 -25.53 -41.68 1.27
C ALA A 244 -24.32 -41.24 0.43
N GLN A 245 -24.41 -41.39 -0.89
CA GLN A 245 -23.31 -41.05 -1.78
C GLN A 245 -23.39 -39.56 -2.14
N ALA A 246 -22.30 -38.83 -1.93
CA ALA A 246 -22.17 -37.44 -2.32
C ALA A 246 -20.99 -37.31 -3.30
N SER A 247 -21.24 -36.83 -4.51
CA SER A 247 -20.17 -36.48 -5.47
C SER A 247 -20.08 -34.97 -5.56
N ILE A 248 -19.00 -34.40 -5.02
CA ILE A 248 -18.82 -32.96 -4.90
C ILE A 248 -17.82 -32.53 -5.97
N ALA A 249 -18.28 -31.75 -6.93
CA ALA A 249 -17.41 -31.14 -7.93
C ALA A 249 -16.78 -29.87 -7.35
N LEU A 250 -15.46 -29.81 -7.33
CA LEU A 250 -14.69 -28.62 -6.94
C LEU A 250 -14.37 -27.82 -8.20
N ALA A 251 -14.51 -26.50 -8.08
CA ALA A 251 -13.99 -25.54 -9.04
C ALA A 251 -12.87 -24.73 -8.38
N ASP A 252 -11.93 -24.25 -9.19
CA ASP A 252 -10.90 -23.33 -8.72
C ASP A 252 -11.55 -22.05 -8.19
N LEU A 253 -11.06 -21.57 -7.05
CA LEU A 253 -11.42 -20.26 -6.57
C LEU A 253 -10.65 -19.21 -7.38
N PRO A 254 -11.27 -18.04 -7.67
CA PRO A 254 -10.53 -16.90 -8.22
C PRO A 254 -9.34 -16.54 -7.33
N TYR A 255 -8.25 -16.02 -7.88
CA TYR A 255 -7.13 -15.53 -7.06
C TYR A 255 -7.62 -14.49 -6.04
N GLY A 256 -7.12 -14.58 -4.81
CA GLY A 256 -7.23 -13.53 -3.82
C GLY A 256 -6.39 -12.34 -4.27
N THR A 257 -7.04 -11.30 -4.77
CA THR A 257 -6.37 -10.07 -5.22
C THR A 257 -6.30 -8.98 -4.16
N GLY A 258 -6.81 -9.24 -2.95
CA GLY A 258 -6.77 -8.25 -1.87
C GLY A 258 -5.34 -7.99 -1.41
N GLY A 259 -4.99 -6.72 -1.21
CA GLY A 259 -3.67 -6.33 -0.71
C GLY A 259 -3.14 -5.04 -1.35
N ALA A 260 -1.96 -4.63 -0.91
CA ALA A 260 -1.23 -3.51 -1.49
C ALA A 260 -0.08 -4.03 -2.36
N PHE A 261 0.09 -3.47 -3.55
CA PHE A 261 1.16 -3.81 -4.50
C PHE A 261 2.02 -2.57 -4.72
N VAL A 262 3.33 -2.68 -4.50
CA VAL A 262 4.28 -1.65 -4.90
C VAL A 262 4.53 -1.82 -6.39
N LEU A 263 4.23 -0.80 -7.18
CA LEU A 263 4.40 -0.80 -8.64
C LEU A 263 5.61 0.05 -9.02
N GLU A 264 6.37 -0.42 -10.02
CA GLU A 264 7.36 0.37 -10.75
C GLU A 264 6.85 0.55 -12.19
N SER A 265 6.56 1.80 -12.59
CA SER A 265 6.10 2.15 -13.93
C SER A 265 7.13 3.02 -14.64
N ARG A 266 7.29 2.91 -15.96
CA ARG A 266 8.23 3.72 -16.75
C ARG A 266 7.53 4.49 -17.85
N PHE A 267 7.52 5.82 -17.73
CA PHE A 267 6.88 6.74 -18.64
C PHE A 267 7.90 7.47 -19.51
N ASP A 268 7.64 7.54 -20.82
CA ASP A 268 8.27 8.51 -21.72
C ASP A 268 7.37 9.74 -21.81
N LEU A 269 7.62 10.70 -20.92
CA LEU A 269 6.96 12.00 -20.96
C LEU A 269 7.73 13.01 -21.81
N GLY A 270 8.98 12.70 -22.20
CA GLY A 270 9.80 13.56 -23.05
C GLY A 270 9.16 13.78 -24.42
N ALA A 271 8.61 12.72 -25.03
CA ALA A 271 7.89 12.84 -26.29
C ALA A 271 6.63 13.73 -26.19
N ALA A 272 5.95 13.71 -25.04
CA ALA A 272 4.73 14.46 -24.80
C ALA A 272 5.01 15.93 -24.40
N LEU A 273 6.01 16.15 -23.55
CA LEU A 273 6.30 17.44 -22.91
C LEU A 273 7.51 18.17 -23.49
N GLY A 274 8.41 17.51 -24.23
CA GLY A 274 9.68 18.08 -24.69
C GLY A 274 9.55 19.46 -25.34
N PRO A 275 8.71 19.64 -26.39
CA PRO A 275 8.51 20.96 -26.99
C PRO A 275 7.97 22.03 -26.04
N ARG A 276 7.32 21.62 -24.94
CA ARG A 276 6.76 22.51 -23.91
C ARG A 276 7.80 22.91 -22.88
N VAL A 277 8.75 22.04 -22.56
CA VAL A 277 9.83 22.37 -21.64
C VAL A 277 10.62 23.57 -22.18
N SER A 278 10.95 23.57 -23.47
CA SER A 278 11.60 24.72 -24.10
C SER A 278 10.71 25.98 -24.06
N ASP A 279 9.40 25.86 -24.29
CA ASP A 279 8.44 26.98 -24.15
C ASP A 279 8.42 27.53 -22.72
N TRP A 280 8.54 26.66 -21.70
CA TRP A 280 8.56 27.04 -20.28
C TRP A 280 9.88 27.68 -19.85
N ILE A 281 11.01 27.33 -20.48
CA ILE A 281 12.31 27.95 -20.22
C ILE A 281 12.48 29.28 -20.98
N ALA A 282 11.77 29.48 -22.09
CA ALA A 282 11.86 30.67 -22.93
C ALA A 282 11.81 32.02 -22.17
N PRO A 283 10.99 32.22 -21.11
CA PRO A 283 11.00 33.47 -20.34
C PRO A 283 12.36 33.81 -19.72
N ALA A 284 13.18 32.82 -19.37
CA ALA A 284 14.53 33.04 -18.88
C ALA A 284 15.49 33.50 -19.99
N SER A 285 15.37 32.93 -21.19
CA SER A 285 16.11 33.38 -22.37
C SER A 285 15.67 34.80 -22.79
N ASP A 286 14.37 35.07 -22.83
CA ASP A 286 13.81 36.39 -23.13
C ASP A 286 14.32 37.48 -22.15
N LEU A 287 14.47 37.15 -20.87
CA LEU A 287 15.03 38.05 -19.84
C LEU A 287 16.48 38.44 -20.16
N VAL A 288 17.27 37.47 -20.60
CA VAL A 288 18.70 37.65 -20.94
C VAL A 288 18.82 38.45 -22.24
N ASP A 289 18.03 38.10 -23.25
CA ASP A 289 17.97 38.80 -24.54
C ASP A 289 17.52 40.26 -24.39
N ALA A 290 16.49 40.51 -23.58
CA ALA A 290 16.00 41.86 -23.28
C ALA A 290 17.07 42.73 -22.60
N SER A 291 18.03 42.10 -21.92
CA SER A 291 19.15 42.76 -21.26
C SER A 291 20.37 42.96 -22.18
N GLY A 292 20.30 42.55 -23.45
CA GLY A 292 21.40 42.64 -24.41
C GLY A 292 22.37 41.45 -24.34
N GLY A 293 21.89 40.28 -23.93
CA GLY A 293 22.66 39.04 -23.78
C GLY A 293 23.27 38.86 -22.39
N THR A 294 24.02 37.77 -22.21
CA THR A 294 24.59 37.35 -20.90
C THR A 294 25.30 38.47 -20.14
N ALA A 295 26.20 39.20 -20.81
CA ALA A 295 26.96 40.29 -20.18
C ALA A 295 26.05 41.46 -19.74
N GLY A 296 25.06 41.80 -20.56
CA GLY A 296 24.13 42.88 -20.23
C GLY A 296 23.19 42.50 -19.08
N PHE A 297 22.74 41.25 -19.03
CA PHE A 297 21.97 40.70 -17.92
C PHE A 297 22.74 40.76 -16.60
N ILE A 298 23.97 40.23 -16.55
CA ILE A 298 24.79 40.26 -15.33
C ILE A 298 25.01 41.71 -14.86
N LEU A 299 25.35 42.63 -15.77
CA LEU A 299 25.58 44.02 -15.38
C LEU A 299 24.30 44.72 -14.90
N ALA A 300 23.12 44.39 -15.45
CA ALA A 300 21.85 44.92 -14.97
C ALA A 300 21.57 44.48 -13.53
N GLU A 301 21.76 43.20 -13.22
CA GLU A 301 21.59 42.65 -11.87
C GLU A 301 22.64 43.21 -10.89
N VAL A 302 23.89 43.41 -11.34
CA VAL A 302 24.92 44.07 -10.53
C VAL A 302 24.52 45.51 -10.20
N SER A 303 23.97 46.27 -11.16
CA SER A 303 23.50 47.63 -10.88
C SER A 303 22.38 47.65 -9.85
N LEU A 304 21.38 46.76 -10.00
CA LEU A 304 20.30 46.61 -9.03
C LEU A 304 20.82 46.28 -7.63
N TYR A 305 21.80 45.37 -7.53
CA TYR A 305 22.43 45.02 -6.28
C TYR A 305 23.20 46.20 -5.65
N VAL A 306 24.00 46.92 -6.44
CA VAL A 306 24.76 48.08 -5.98
C VAL A 306 23.83 49.19 -5.51
N GLY A 307 22.78 49.50 -6.27
CA GLY A 307 21.77 50.49 -5.88
C GLY A 307 21.05 50.12 -4.59
N ALA A 308 20.66 48.84 -4.43
CA ALA A 308 19.98 48.36 -3.23
C ALA A 308 20.85 48.43 -1.95
N ASN A 309 22.17 48.23 -2.07
CA ASN A 309 23.07 48.12 -0.92
C ASN A 309 23.83 49.43 -0.60
N PHE A 310 24.08 50.29 -1.60
CA PHE A 310 24.93 51.48 -1.46
C PHE A 310 24.21 52.81 -1.79
N GLY A 311 22.96 52.77 -2.26
CA GLY A 311 22.12 53.94 -2.55
C GLY A 311 22.33 54.55 -3.95
N ASP A 312 21.59 55.63 -4.24
CA ASP A 312 21.41 56.14 -5.60
C ASP A 312 22.70 56.69 -6.28
N GLN A 313 23.65 57.23 -5.51
CA GLN A 313 24.84 57.88 -6.12
C GLN A 313 25.81 56.84 -6.75
N PRO A 314 26.21 55.77 -6.03
CA PRO A 314 26.94 54.62 -6.60
C PRO A 314 26.29 53.98 -7.83
N ASP A 315 24.96 53.91 -7.87
CA ASP A 315 24.20 53.31 -8.97
C ASP A 315 24.34 54.13 -10.26
N ASN A 316 24.21 55.47 -10.17
CA ASN A 316 24.39 56.34 -11.34
C ASN A 316 25.80 56.24 -11.95
N ASP A 317 26.84 56.18 -11.11
CA ASP A 317 28.23 56.07 -11.59
C ASP A 317 28.50 54.70 -12.28
N PHE A 318 27.83 53.63 -11.82
CA PHE A 318 27.93 52.31 -12.44
C PHE A 318 27.10 52.22 -13.73
N GLU A 319 25.87 52.72 -13.73
CA GLU A 319 24.99 52.81 -14.90
C GLU A 319 25.65 53.56 -16.06
N ASP A 320 26.31 54.70 -15.79
CA ASP A 320 27.04 55.49 -16.79
C ASP A 320 28.16 54.69 -17.48
N ARG A 321 28.69 53.66 -16.80
CA ARG A 321 29.75 52.79 -17.32
C ARG A 321 29.25 51.47 -17.87
N ARG A 322 27.99 51.09 -17.64
CA ARG A 322 27.43 49.80 -18.06
C ARG A 322 27.62 49.56 -19.56
N ASP A 323 27.33 50.58 -20.37
CA ASP A 323 27.45 50.49 -21.84
C ASP A 323 28.90 50.28 -22.30
N GLU A 324 29.88 50.78 -21.54
CA GLU A 324 31.30 50.58 -21.80
C GLU A 324 31.78 49.20 -21.34
N LEU A 325 31.26 48.71 -20.20
CA LEU A 325 31.62 47.43 -19.59
C LEU A 325 31.03 46.23 -20.33
N ALA A 326 29.82 46.34 -20.86
CA ALA A 326 29.11 45.23 -21.52
C ALA A 326 29.93 44.51 -22.62
N PRO A 327 30.52 45.19 -23.62
CA PRO A 327 31.33 44.52 -24.65
C PRO A 327 32.68 44.00 -24.13
N ALA A 328 33.16 44.48 -22.98
CA ALA A 328 34.37 43.95 -22.33
C ALA A 328 34.05 42.68 -21.55
N LEU A 329 32.97 42.69 -20.75
CA LEU A 329 32.48 41.51 -20.04
C LEU A 329 32.07 40.40 -21.01
N ALA A 330 31.37 40.72 -22.10
CA ALA A 330 30.99 39.73 -23.11
C ALA A 330 32.21 38.98 -23.70
N ARG A 331 33.33 39.69 -23.92
CA ARG A 331 34.57 39.04 -24.36
C ARG A 331 35.19 38.17 -23.27
N ARG A 332 35.17 38.65 -22.02
CA ARG A 332 35.68 37.89 -20.86
C ARG A 332 34.90 36.60 -20.66
N LEU A 333 33.57 36.66 -20.70
CA LEU A 333 32.69 35.49 -20.59
C LEU A 333 32.93 34.52 -21.73
N ALA A 334 33.06 35.00 -22.98
CA ALA A 334 33.41 34.15 -24.11
C ALA A 334 34.78 33.45 -23.94
N ASP A 335 35.78 34.14 -23.38
CA ASP A 335 37.09 33.54 -23.06
C ASP A 335 37.01 32.47 -21.95
N LEU A 336 36.04 32.61 -21.03
CA LEU A 336 35.72 31.63 -19.99
C LEU A 336 34.80 30.50 -20.51
N GLY A 337 34.24 30.64 -21.72
CA GLY A 337 33.26 29.71 -22.26
C GLY A 337 31.88 29.82 -21.59
N VAL A 338 31.55 30.96 -20.99
CA VAL A 338 30.27 31.23 -20.32
C VAL A 338 29.29 31.84 -21.30
N ASP A 339 28.18 31.15 -21.53
CA ASP A 339 27.03 31.64 -22.30
C ASP A 339 25.72 31.12 -21.66
N VAL A 340 24.78 32.02 -21.37
CA VAL A 340 23.51 31.64 -20.74
C VAL A 340 22.65 30.80 -21.66
N ASP A 341 22.69 31.03 -22.98
CA ASP A 341 21.94 30.19 -23.92
C ASP A 341 22.46 28.74 -23.89
N ASP A 342 23.76 28.56 -23.69
CA ASP A 342 24.36 27.23 -23.53
C ASP A 342 23.94 26.58 -22.21
N ILE A 343 23.84 27.36 -21.13
CA ILE A 343 23.35 26.89 -19.82
C ILE A 343 21.87 26.51 -19.89
N LEU A 344 21.02 27.35 -20.49
CA LEU A 344 19.58 27.08 -20.64
C LEU A 344 19.33 25.85 -21.51
N ARG A 345 20.13 25.64 -22.55
CA ARG A 345 20.08 24.42 -23.35
C ARG A 345 20.48 23.18 -22.54
N VAL A 346 21.44 23.28 -21.62
CA VAL A 346 21.78 22.17 -20.70
C VAL A 346 20.60 21.85 -19.76
N VAL A 347 19.86 22.87 -19.30
CA VAL A 347 18.62 22.66 -18.52
C VAL A 347 17.57 21.97 -19.37
N ASP A 348 17.32 22.46 -20.59
CA ASP A 348 16.32 21.92 -21.53
C ASP A 348 16.61 20.46 -21.88
N ASP A 349 17.82 20.16 -22.37
CA ASP A 349 18.27 18.81 -22.73
C ASP A 349 18.20 17.85 -21.52
N GLY A 350 18.59 18.33 -20.33
CA GLY A 350 18.58 17.54 -19.11
C GLY A 350 17.18 17.21 -18.60
N LEU A 351 16.23 18.15 -18.73
CA LEU A 351 14.83 17.92 -18.40
C LEU A 351 14.17 16.98 -19.42
N GLU A 352 14.47 17.12 -20.72
CA GLU A 352 13.97 16.21 -21.74
C GLU A 352 14.45 14.77 -21.49
N GLU A 353 15.75 14.57 -21.20
CA GLU A 353 16.31 13.25 -20.86
C GLU A 353 15.58 12.65 -19.65
N ALA A 354 15.48 13.41 -18.55
CA ALA A 354 14.85 12.96 -17.32
C ALA A 354 13.36 12.59 -17.50
N LEU A 355 12.63 13.37 -18.30
CA LEU A 355 11.21 13.11 -18.59
C LEU A 355 10.99 11.93 -19.54
N SER A 356 11.94 11.63 -20.44
CA SER A 356 11.84 10.51 -21.39
C SER A 356 12.00 9.13 -20.74
N GLU A 357 12.56 9.08 -19.54
CA GLU A 357 12.86 7.86 -18.81
C GLU A 357 12.38 7.93 -17.35
N LEU A 358 11.24 8.59 -17.14
CA LEU A 358 10.67 8.78 -15.81
C LEU A 358 10.20 7.43 -15.25
N THR A 359 10.73 7.06 -14.09
CA THR A 359 10.25 5.92 -13.30
C THR A 359 9.33 6.43 -12.20
N LEU A 360 8.13 5.86 -12.10
CA LEU A 360 7.12 6.14 -11.10
C LEU A 360 7.00 4.94 -10.17
N THR A 361 7.31 5.14 -8.89
CA THR A 361 6.99 4.16 -7.84
C THR A 361 5.64 4.51 -7.24
N SER A 362 4.73 3.54 -7.18
CA SER A 362 3.40 3.73 -6.62
C SER A 362 2.93 2.53 -5.80
N VAL A 363 1.83 2.69 -5.07
CA VAL A 363 1.15 1.64 -4.32
C VAL A 363 -0.28 1.52 -4.85
N LEU A 364 -0.61 0.35 -5.37
CA LEU A 364 -1.97 -0.03 -5.75
C LEU A 364 -2.56 -0.91 -4.64
N SER A 365 -3.56 -0.42 -3.92
CA SER A 365 -4.28 -1.19 -2.92
C SER A 365 -5.62 -1.65 -3.48
N LEU A 366 -5.84 -2.97 -3.50
CA LEU A 366 -7.09 -3.58 -3.94
C LEU A 366 -7.94 -3.92 -2.72
N ASP A 367 -9.15 -3.36 -2.67
CA ASP A 367 -10.12 -3.66 -1.61
C ASP A 367 -10.51 -5.14 -1.70
N GLY A 368 -10.36 -5.86 -0.58
CA GLY A 368 -10.29 -7.31 -0.55
C GLY A 368 -11.43 -8.07 -1.25
N ALA A 369 -11.10 -9.26 -1.73
CA ALA A 369 -11.91 -10.19 -2.53
C ALA A 369 -13.27 -10.62 -1.93
N ALA A 370 -13.60 -10.23 -0.70
CA ALA A 370 -14.88 -10.58 -0.07
C ALA A 370 -16.08 -10.03 -0.87
N ASP A 371 -15.92 -8.87 -1.51
CA ASP A 371 -16.97 -8.27 -2.34
C ASP A 371 -16.95 -8.77 -3.80
N ALA A 372 -15.78 -9.12 -4.35
CA ALA A 372 -15.65 -9.59 -5.74
C ALA A 372 -16.38 -10.92 -6.02
N ILE A 373 -16.53 -11.79 -5.02
CA ILE A 373 -17.31 -13.04 -5.15
C ILE A 373 -18.80 -12.73 -5.32
N ARG A 374 -19.28 -11.60 -4.78
CA ARG A 374 -20.69 -11.21 -4.81
C ARG A 374 -21.05 -10.34 -6.02
N ASP A 375 -20.14 -9.45 -6.41
CA ASP A 375 -20.38 -8.41 -7.44
C ASP A 375 -19.66 -8.69 -8.77
N GLU A 376 -19.76 -9.92 -9.30
CA GLU A 376 -19.33 -10.28 -10.67
C GLU A 376 -17.86 -9.91 -11.03
N GLY A 377 -16.96 -9.90 -10.04
CA GLY A 377 -15.54 -9.63 -10.25
C GLY A 377 -15.12 -8.16 -10.19
N ASP A 378 -16.00 -7.24 -9.81
CA ASP A 378 -15.64 -5.83 -9.59
C ASP A 378 -14.96 -5.63 -8.23
N LEU A 379 -13.85 -4.91 -8.21
CA LEU A 379 -13.00 -4.58 -7.06
C LEU A 379 -12.94 -3.07 -6.88
N GLY A 380 -12.92 -2.59 -5.63
CA GLY A 380 -12.45 -1.24 -5.33
C GLY A 380 -10.93 -1.20 -5.34
N PHE A 381 -10.34 -0.06 -5.71
CA PHE A 381 -8.91 0.15 -5.49
C PHE A 381 -8.60 1.60 -5.10
N SER A 382 -7.46 1.78 -4.44
CA SER A 382 -6.76 3.05 -4.34
C SER A 382 -5.37 2.95 -4.99
N HIS A 383 -4.92 4.03 -5.61
CA HIS A 383 -3.61 4.12 -6.26
C HIS A 383 -2.92 5.40 -5.78
N GLU A 384 -1.77 5.23 -5.12
CA GLU A 384 -0.97 6.31 -4.54
C GLU A 384 0.44 6.32 -5.13
N ALA A 385 0.87 7.42 -5.76
CA ALA A 385 2.29 7.51 -6.15
C ALA A 385 3.14 8.00 -4.97
N ILE A 386 4.25 7.32 -4.75
CA ILE A 386 5.09 7.52 -3.56
C ILE A 386 6.48 8.04 -3.91
N GLY A 387 6.99 7.75 -5.11
CA GLY A 387 8.32 8.20 -5.51
C GLY A 387 8.54 8.32 -7.02
N LEU A 388 9.58 9.06 -7.36
CA LEU A 388 10.01 9.38 -8.71
C LEU A 388 11.50 9.04 -8.86
N GLY A 389 11.84 8.35 -9.93
CA GLY A 389 13.21 8.13 -10.37
C GLY A 389 13.41 8.69 -11.77
N PHE A 390 14.53 9.34 -12.02
CA PHE A 390 14.89 9.83 -13.36
C PHE A 390 16.41 9.69 -13.55
N PRO A 391 16.86 9.31 -14.76
CA PRO A 391 18.27 9.35 -15.10
C PRO A 391 18.68 10.79 -15.44
N VAL A 392 19.91 11.15 -15.08
CA VAL A 392 20.56 12.39 -15.50
C VAL A 392 21.96 12.09 -16.00
N THR A 393 22.30 12.60 -17.18
CA THR A 393 23.67 12.54 -17.70
C THR A 393 24.39 13.88 -17.47
N ALA A 394 25.43 13.87 -16.64
CA ALA A 394 26.28 15.05 -16.40
C ALA A 394 27.75 14.70 -16.62
N GLY A 395 28.45 15.50 -17.45
CA GLY A 395 29.86 15.26 -17.77
C GLY A 395 30.15 13.93 -18.50
N GLY A 396 29.13 13.33 -19.13
CA GLY A 396 29.21 12.02 -19.78
C GLY A 396 29.00 10.82 -18.86
N ASP A 397 28.83 11.06 -17.55
CA ASP A 397 28.45 10.04 -16.58
C ASP A 397 26.94 10.07 -16.37
N ARG A 398 26.30 8.93 -16.64
CA ARG A 398 24.87 8.74 -16.39
C ARG A 398 24.65 8.29 -14.95
N ARG A 399 23.86 9.06 -14.20
CA ARG A 399 23.49 8.77 -12.81
C ARG A 399 21.99 8.53 -12.73
N SER A 400 21.61 7.45 -12.05
CA SER A 400 20.25 7.31 -11.53
C SER A 400 20.27 7.93 -10.15
N LEU A 401 19.37 8.87 -9.88
CA LEU A 401 19.28 9.48 -8.57
C LEU A 401 18.45 8.62 -7.62
N ASP A 402 18.65 8.86 -6.33
CA ASP A 402 17.80 8.31 -5.29
C ASP A 402 16.36 8.79 -5.50
N GLU A 403 15.41 7.94 -5.15
CA GLU A 403 13.97 8.17 -5.32
C GLU A 403 13.53 9.46 -4.61
N VAL A 404 13.01 10.44 -5.37
CA VAL A 404 12.43 11.66 -4.81
C VAL A 404 10.99 11.38 -4.43
N SER A 405 10.62 11.62 -3.17
CA SER A 405 9.24 11.38 -2.75
C SER A 405 8.28 12.39 -3.39
N PHE A 406 7.05 11.96 -3.67
CA PHE A 406 6.01 12.87 -4.20
C PHE A 406 5.77 14.07 -3.28
N GLY A 407 5.84 13.86 -1.97
CA GLY A 407 5.69 14.93 -0.98
C GLY A 407 6.80 15.98 -1.06
N GLU A 408 8.06 15.57 -1.28
CA GLU A 408 9.18 16.49 -1.49
C GLU A 408 9.04 17.28 -2.79
N ALA A 409 8.54 16.65 -3.85
CA ALA A 409 8.21 17.31 -5.11
C ALA A 409 6.97 18.24 -5.02
N GLY A 410 6.31 18.34 -3.86
CA GLY A 410 5.09 19.13 -3.67
C GLY A 410 3.86 18.56 -4.40
N LEU A 411 3.91 17.27 -4.75
CA LEU A 411 2.87 16.56 -5.47
C LEU A 411 1.96 15.81 -4.50
N VAL A 412 0.68 15.68 -4.85
CA VAL A 412 -0.28 14.82 -4.14
C VAL A 412 -0.76 13.80 -5.15
N SER A 413 -0.59 12.52 -4.84
CA SER A 413 -0.93 11.47 -5.78
C SER A 413 -1.73 10.41 -5.07
N MET A 414 -3.05 10.61 -4.99
CA MET A 414 -3.96 9.56 -4.55
C MET A 414 -5.20 9.61 -5.42
N SER A 415 -5.54 8.44 -5.95
CA SER A 415 -6.78 8.22 -6.69
C SER A 415 -7.46 6.95 -6.19
N SER A 416 -8.73 6.78 -6.56
CA SER A 416 -9.47 5.55 -6.32
C SER A 416 -10.34 5.24 -7.53
N GLY A 417 -10.57 3.97 -7.80
CA GLY A 417 -11.37 3.55 -8.94
C GLY A 417 -11.98 2.17 -8.77
N LYS A 418 -12.35 1.59 -9.90
CA LYS A 418 -12.85 0.21 -10.00
C LYS A 418 -11.90 -0.63 -10.82
N ALA A 419 -11.58 -1.81 -10.33
CA ALA A 419 -10.85 -2.81 -11.08
C ALA A 419 -11.76 -4.03 -11.33
N ARG A 420 -11.40 -4.85 -12.30
CA ARG A 420 -12.11 -6.08 -12.63
C ARG A 420 -11.11 -7.23 -12.69
N LEU A 421 -11.48 -8.35 -12.09
CA LEU A 421 -10.71 -9.59 -12.18
C LEU A 421 -11.36 -10.53 -13.20
N ASP A 422 -10.60 -10.93 -14.22
CA ASP A 422 -10.97 -12.03 -15.12
C ASP A 422 -9.89 -13.11 -15.06
N SER A 423 -10.19 -14.20 -14.35
CA SER A 423 -9.33 -15.37 -14.22
C SER A 423 -7.96 -15.01 -13.61
N ASP A 424 -6.96 -14.75 -14.46
CA ASP A 424 -5.57 -14.39 -14.13
C ASP A 424 -5.20 -12.96 -14.56
N ARG A 425 -6.15 -12.17 -15.07
CA ARG A 425 -5.94 -10.79 -15.51
C ARG A 425 -6.68 -9.80 -14.62
N LEU A 426 -5.92 -8.82 -14.11
CA LEU A 426 -6.45 -7.63 -13.45
C LEU A 426 -6.60 -6.53 -14.49
N SER A 427 -7.82 -5.99 -14.62
CA SER A 427 -8.09 -4.78 -15.39
C SER A 427 -8.36 -3.64 -14.43
N ILE A 428 -7.58 -2.58 -14.50
CA ILE A 428 -7.63 -1.41 -13.64
C ILE A 428 -8.35 -0.32 -14.42
N GLY A 429 -9.54 0.06 -13.97
CA GLY A 429 -10.34 1.07 -14.64
C GLY A 429 -9.71 2.46 -14.61
N GLU A 430 -10.21 3.32 -15.49
CA GLU A 430 -9.82 4.71 -15.60
C GLU A 430 -9.84 5.41 -14.23
N HIS A 431 -8.74 6.08 -13.90
CA HIS A 431 -8.58 6.90 -12.71
C HIS A 431 -7.60 8.03 -12.97
N THR A 432 -7.67 9.09 -12.17
CA THR A 432 -6.87 10.30 -12.36
C THR A 432 -5.99 10.56 -11.15
N LEU A 433 -4.68 10.66 -11.38
CA LEU A 433 -3.69 11.10 -10.42
C LEU A 433 -3.39 12.59 -10.67
N PRO A 434 -3.43 13.48 -9.66
CA PRO A 434 -2.98 14.84 -9.84
C PRO A 434 -1.50 14.86 -10.26
N PHE A 435 -1.20 15.45 -11.41
CA PHE A 435 0.10 15.43 -12.04
C PHE A 435 0.47 16.83 -12.52
N ARG A 436 1.29 17.52 -11.74
CA ARG A 436 1.71 18.90 -11.99
C ARG A 436 3.05 18.89 -12.71
N ALA A 437 3.04 18.99 -14.04
CA ALA A 437 4.23 18.80 -14.86
C ALA A 437 5.33 19.84 -14.60
N GLY A 438 4.96 21.08 -14.30
CA GLY A 438 5.89 22.14 -13.94
C GLY A 438 6.55 21.90 -12.57
N SER A 439 5.76 21.51 -11.58
CA SER A 439 6.26 21.11 -10.25
C SER A 439 7.21 19.91 -10.36
N LEU A 440 6.89 18.91 -11.21
CA LEU A 440 7.80 17.80 -11.51
C LEU A 440 9.10 18.29 -12.15
N ALA A 441 9.04 19.16 -13.16
CA ALA A 441 10.23 19.69 -13.81
C ALA A 441 11.14 20.48 -12.84
N VAL A 442 10.55 21.26 -11.93
CA VAL A 442 11.31 21.92 -10.85
C VAL A 442 11.94 20.91 -9.90
N ALA A 443 11.22 19.85 -9.52
CA ALA A 443 11.78 18.80 -8.68
C ALA A 443 12.97 18.09 -9.36
N ILE A 444 12.88 17.79 -10.66
CA ILE A 444 14.01 17.28 -11.45
C ILE A 444 15.16 18.29 -11.45
N LEU A 445 14.88 19.58 -11.65
CA LEU A 445 15.91 20.60 -11.68
C LEU A 445 16.68 20.69 -10.36
N ASP A 446 15.97 20.76 -9.24
CA ASP A 446 16.54 20.99 -7.90
C ASP A 446 17.14 19.73 -7.28
N HIS A 447 16.52 18.55 -7.46
CA HIS A 447 16.99 17.30 -6.87
C HIS A 447 17.89 16.48 -7.79
N ALA A 448 17.91 16.78 -9.09
CA ALA A 448 18.62 16.01 -10.10
C ALA A 448 19.73 16.77 -10.80
N LEU A 449 19.32 17.78 -11.56
CA LEU A 449 20.22 18.44 -12.51
C LEU A 449 21.26 19.26 -11.75
N ALA A 450 20.84 20.14 -10.83
CA ALA A 450 21.78 20.96 -10.08
C ALA A 450 22.82 20.12 -9.30
N PRO A 451 22.44 19.07 -8.53
CA PRO A 451 23.40 18.16 -7.90
C PRO A 451 24.30 17.41 -8.88
N ALA A 452 23.79 17.01 -10.05
CA ALA A 452 24.59 16.33 -11.07
C ALA A 452 25.70 17.22 -11.63
N TYR A 453 25.46 18.54 -11.68
CA TYR A 453 26.45 19.55 -12.08
C TYR A 453 27.21 20.19 -10.90
N GLY A 454 27.06 19.66 -9.68
CA GLY A 454 27.88 20.01 -8.53
C GLY A 454 27.35 21.13 -7.63
N GLY A 455 26.16 21.67 -7.90
CA GLY A 455 25.49 22.62 -7.00
C GLY A 455 24.53 21.91 -6.03
N ALA A 456 24.42 22.39 -4.79
CA ALA A 456 23.39 21.90 -3.86
C ALA A 456 21.99 22.45 -4.18
N ALA A 457 21.93 23.52 -4.97
CA ALA A 457 20.72 24.12 -5.52
C ALA A 457 21.00 24.71 -6.91
N LEU A 458 19.95 25.00 -7.67
CA LEU A 458 20.04 25.60 -9.01
C LEU A 458 20.86 26.90 -9.00
N GLU A 459 20.66 27.77 -8.00
CA GLU A 459 21.35 29.05 -7.87
C GLU A 459 22.87 28.87 -7.72
N GLU A 460 23.29 27.89 -6.93
CA GLU A 460 24.71 27.60 -6.70
C GLU A 460 25.36 27.06 -7.98
N TRP A 461 24.68 26.14 -8.66
CA TRP A 461 25.15 25.66 -9.96
C TRP A 461 25.22 26.79 -10.99
N LEU A 462 24.21 27.66 -11.07
CA LEU A 462 24.21 28.79 -12.01
C LEU A 462 25.29 29.81 -11.68
N ALA A 463 25.59 30.07 -10.41
CA ALA A 463 26.67 30.97 -10.02
C ALA A 463 28.05 30.45 -10.47
N ASP A 464 28.29 29.14 -10.33
CA ASP A 464 29.50 28.48 -10.84
C ASP A 464 29.53 28.51 -12.38
N ALA A 465 28.41 28.18 -13.03
CA ALA A 465 28.29 28.19 -14.49
C ALA A 465 28.46 29.59 -15.11
N LEU A 466 28.08 30.65 -14.39
CA LEU A 466 28.31 32.04 -14.77
C LEU A 466 29.72 32.54 -14.41
N ALA A 467 30.53 31.71 -13.75
CA ALA A 467 31.85 32.04 -13.24
C ALA A 467 31.84 33.29 -12.36
N CYS A 468 30.91 33.37 -11.40
CA CYS A 468 30.68 34.58 -10.62
C CYS A 468 31.89 35.06 -9.80
N GLU A 469 32.77 34.15 -9.36
CA GLU A 469 34.06 34.48 -8.74
C GLU A 469 34.96 35.26 -9.74
N ASP A 470 35.16 34.73 -10.95
CA ASP A 470 35.95 35.37 -12.02
C ASP A 470 35.36 36.72 -12.47
N VAL A 471 34.02 36.80 -12.55
CA VAL A 471 33.30 38.02 -12.91
C VAL A 471 33.49 39.08 -11.82
N GLY A 472 33.41 38.67 -10.54
CA GLY A 472 33.60 39.55 -9.39
C GLY A 472 35.00 40.16 -9.34
N GLU A 473 36.03 39.32 -9.52
CA GLU A 473 37.43 39.78 -9.63
C GLU A 473 37.62 40.76 -10.79
N TRP A 474 37.11 40.41 -11.98
CA TRP A 474 37.24 41.26 -13.15
C TRP A 474 36.56 42.62 -12.99
N LEU A 475 35.34 42.66 -12.44
CA LEU A 475 34.61 43.91 -12.22
C LEU A 475 35.31 44.81 -11.19
N ALA A 476 35.90 44.25 -10.15
CA ALA A 476 36.65 45.01 -9.16
C ALA A 476 37.86 45.72 -9.80
N ASP A 477 38.56 45.04 -10.70
CA ASP A 477 39.72 45.57 -11.41
C ASP A 477 39.33 46.62 -12.46
N GLU A 478 38.28 46.38 -13.24
CA GLU A 478 37.90 47.23 -14.39
C GLU A 478 37.14 48.49 -13.95
N THR A 479 36.31 48.40 -12.92
CA THR A 479 35.51 49.54 -12.47
C THR A 479 36.35 50.55 -11.68
N ALA A 480 37.38 50.14 -10.94
CA ALA A 480 38.15 51.05 -10.07
C ALA A 480 37.27 51.96 -9.16
N LEU A 481 36.00 51.58 -8.98
CA LEU A 481 35.05 52.26 -8.11
C LEU A 481 35.40 51.82 -6.71
N GLU A 482 35.80 52.73 -5.81
CA GLU A 482 36.09 52.42 -4.39
C GLU A 482 34.84 51.94 -3.61
N LEU A 483 33.74 51.67 -4.31
CA LEU A 483 32.42 51.32 -3.79
C LEU A 483 32.31 49.83 -3.45
N CYS A 484 32.90 48.95 -4.27
CA CYS A 484 32.69 47.51 -4.20
C CYS A 484 34.00 46.79 -4.60
N GLY A 485 34.42 45.82 -3.78
CA GLY A 485 35.55 44.94 -4.10
C GLY A 485 35.09 43.62 -4.73
N ALA A 486 36.02 42.74 -5.10
CA ALA A 486 35.71 41.48 -5.77
C ALA A 486 34.61 40.64 -5.08
N PRO A 487 34.65 40.40 -3.75
CA PRO A 487 33.60 39.62 -3.08
C PRO A 487 32.20 40.27 -3.12
N CYS A 488 32.15 41.59 -3.28
CA CYS A 488 30.88 42.32 -3.39
C CYS A 488 30.32 42.21 -4.82
N TYR A 489 31.17 42.22 -5.85
CA TYR A 489 30.73 41.99 -7.24
C TYR A 489 30.40 40.52 -7.51
N GLU A 490 31.12 39.58 -6.88
CA GLU A 490 30.78 38.15 -6.86
C GLU A 490 29.37 37.95 -6.29
N ALA A 491 29.09 38.49 -5.10
CA ALA A 491 27.74 38.42 -4.50
C ALA A 491 26.65 39.08 -5.37
N ALA A 492 27.01 40.10 -6.15
CA ALA A 492 26.10 40.74 -7.11
C ALA A 492 25.86 39.87 -8.36
N CYS A 493 26.87 39.11 -8.80
CA CYS A 493 26.72 38.10 -9.84
C CYS A 493 25.91 36.89 -9.33
N ASP A 494 26.11 36.45 -8.08
CA ASP A 494 25.29 35.41 -7.45
C ASP A 494 23.81 35.81 -7.42
N GLN A 495 23.52 37.10 -7.20
CA GLN A 495 22.16 37.62 -7.32
C GLN A 495 21.62 37.48 -8.75
N ALA A 496 22.44 37.66 -9.77
CA ALA A 496 22.04 37.42 -11.17
C ALA A 496 21.73 35.94 -11.42
N ALA A 497 22.57 35.03 -10.90
CA ALA A 497 22.31 33.59 -10.93
C ALA A 497 20.99 33.23 -10.25
N ALA A 498 20.70 33.82 -9.09
CA ALA A 498 19.45 33.64 -8.36
C ALA A 498 18.24 34.21 -9.13
N SER A 499 18.37 35.37 -9.77
CA SER A 499 17.33 35.95 -10.64
C SER A 499 17.03 35.05 -11.84
N LEU A 500 18.07 34.49 -12.47
CA LEU A 500 17.92 33.54 -13.57
C LEU A 500 17.26 32.22 -13.12
N ALA A 501 17.70 31.66 -11.98
CA ALA A 501 17.05 30.50 -11.36
C ALA A 501 15.56 30.76 -11.10
N GLY A 502 15.24 31.94 -10.57
CA GLY A 502 13.87 32.37 -10.33
C GLY A 502 13.03 32.44 -11.62
N ALA A 503 13.60 32.96 -12.71
CA ALA A 503 12.94 33.01 -14.01
C ALA A 503 12.69 31.61 -14.58
N ILE A 504 13.66 30.71 -14.50
CA ILE A 504 13.53 29.30 -14.94
C ILE A 504 12.41 28.62 -14.14
N ARG A 505 12.46 28.67 -12.80
CA ARG A 505 11.43 28.04 -11.95
C ARG A 505 10.05 28.63 -12.19
N ALA A 506 9.93 29.95 -12.33
CA ALA A 506 8.65 30.59 -12.63
C ALA A 506 8.07 30.15 -13.98
N GLY A 507 8.93 30.00 -14.98
CA GLY A 507 8.56 29.48 -16.29
C GLY A 507 8.10 28.03 -16.25
N LEU A 508 8.87 27.15 -15.59
CA LEU A 508 8.50 25.74 -15.39
C LEU A 508 7.18 25.60 -14.62
N LEU A 509 6.98 26.34 -13.53
CA LEU A 509 5.73 26.31 -12.75
C LEU A 509 4.51 26.80 -13.55
N ALA A 510 4.70 27.62 -14.60
CA ALA A 510 3.60 27.97 -15.49
C ALA A 510 3.04 26.73 -16.23
N GLY A 511 3.87 25.70 -16.42
CA GLY A 511 3.50 24.41 -17.00
C GLY A 511 2.46 23.62 -16.19
N ASP A 512 2.31 23.89 -14.89
CA ASP A 512 1.25 23.27 -14.07
C ASP A 512 -0.16 23.65 -14.53
N VAL A 513 -0.31 24.78 -15.23
CA VAL A 513 -1.58 25.20 -15.83
C VAL A 513 -1.85 24.43 -17.11
N ASP A 514 -0.80 24.03 -17.82
CA ASP A 514 -0.90 23.31 -19.09
C ASP A 514 -1.22 21.83 -18.88
N VAL A 515 -0.68 21.22 -17.82
CA VAL A 515 -0.87 19.81 -17.46
C VAL A 515 -1.03 19.68 -15.95
N ALA A 516 -2.21 19.21 -15.53
CA ALA A 516 -2.61 19.14 -14.13
C ALA A 516 -2.90 17.73 -13.62
N ASP A 517 -3.24 16.81 -14.53
CA ASP A 517 -3.81 15.52 -14.20
C ASP A 517 -3.26 14.43 -15.14
N LEU A 518 -2.92 13.27 -14.59
CA LEU A 518 -2.54 12.05 -15.30
C LEU A 518 -3.68 11.03 -15.16
N THR A 519 -4.41 10.81 -16.24
CA THR A 519 -5.48 9.80 -16.29
C THR A 519 -4.91 8.51 -16.82
N LEU A 520 -5.14 7.40 -16.12
CA LEU A 520 -4.60 6.08 -16.41
C LEU A 520 -5.71 5.02 -16.38
N GLU A 521 -5.64 4.07 -17.29
CA GLU A 521 -6.25 2.75 -17.19
C GLU A 521 -5.21 1.70 -17.57
N GLY A 522 -5.36 0.48 -17.09
CA GLY A 522 -4.33 -0.53 -17.38
C GLY A 522 -4.76 -1.95 -17.11
N ASP A 523 -3.90 -2.87 -17.48
CA ASP A 523 -4.09 -4.29 -17.23
C ASP A 523 -2.79 -4.93 -16.76
N ALA A 524 -2.88 -5.99 -15.94
CA ALA A 524 -1.74 -6.81 -15.56
C ALA A 524 -2.14 -8.28 -15.40
N ASN A 525 -1.17 -9.19 -15.54
CA ASN A 525 -1.35 -10.58 -15.18
C ASN A 525 -1.04 -10.79 -13.70
N LEU A 526 -1.80 -11.66 -13.05
CA LEU A 526 -1.59 -12.05 -11.66
C LEU A 526 -0.62 -13.23 -11.60
N LEU A 527 0.37 -13.14 -10.70
CA LEU A 527 1.24 -14.24 -10.35
C LEU A 527 1.06 -14.62 -8.88
N ASP A 528 0.78 -15.89 -8.66
CA ASP A 528 0.81 -16.59 -7.37
C ASP A 528 2.02 -17.54 -7.42
N ALA A 529 3.16 -17.04 -6.95
CA ALA A 529 4.43 -17.76 -6.96
C ALA A 529 4.46 -18.85 -5.90
N ASN A 530 3.72 -18.70 -4.80
CA ASN A 530 3.76 -19.59 -3.65
C ASN A 530 2.64 -20.67 -3.66
N GLY A 531 1.64 -20.50 -4.51
CA GLY A 531 0.53 -21.41 -4.74
C GLY A 531 -0.60 -21.31 -3.73
N ASP A 532 -0.66 -20.30 -2.86
CA ASP A 532 -1.71 -20.13 -1.85
C ASP A 532 -3.02 -19.52 -2.40
N ALA A 533 -3.07 -19.29 -3.72
CA ALA A 533 -4.13 -18.58 -4.42
C ALA A 533 -4.31 -17.13 -3.99
N ASN A 534 -3.29 -16.47 -3.43
CA ASN A 534 -3.19 -15.03 -3.36
C ASN A 534 -2.25 -14.52 -4.45
N THR A 535 -2.47 -13.30 -4.92
CA THR A 535 -1.57 -12.65 -5.87
C THR A 535 -0.33 -12.14 -5.13
N ASP A 536 0.83 -12.69 -5.43
CA ASP A 536 2.14 -12.22 -4.95
C ASP A 536 2.69 -11.08 -5.82
N SER A 537 2.39 -11.07 -7.12
CA SER A 537 2.94 -10.09 -8.07
C SER A 537 2.02 -9.79 -9.24
N LEU A 538 2.17 -8.59 -9.81
CA LEU A 538 1.56 -8.13 -11.04
C LEU A 538 2.63 -8.11 -12.14
N LEU A 539 2.40 -8.84 -13.23
CA LEU A 539 3.37 -9.02 -14.31
C LEU A 539 2.84 -8.53 -15.65
N ALA A 540 3.76 -8.05 -16.48
CA ALA A 540 3.46 -7.51 -17.80
C ALA A 540 2.30 -6.49 -17.74
N GLY A 541 2.36 -5.63 -16.72
CA GLY A 541 1.42 -4.54 -16.55
C GLY A 541 1.60 -3.53 -17.67
N HIS A 542 0.50 -2.97 -18.15
CA HIS A 542 0.53 -1.93 -19.16
C HIS A 542 -0.51 -0.85 -18.82
N TRP A 543 -0.05 0.38 -18.75
CA TRP A 543 -0.84 1.60 -18.61
C TRP A 543 -1.07 2.23 -19.98
N VAL A 544 -2.29 2.66 -20.22
CA VAL A 544 -2.68 3.59 -21.28
C VAL A 544 -3.38 4.77 -20.62
N GLY A 545 -3.09 5.97 -21.09
CA GLY A 545 -3.63 7.15 -20.44
C GLY A 545 -3.44 8.43 -21.21
N SER A 546 -3.73 9.53 -20.53
CA SER A 546 -3.43 10.87 -21.02
C SER A 546 -3.04 11.83 -19.90
N LEU A 547 -2.10 12.72 -20.21
CA LEU A 547 -1.90 13.95 -19.47
C LEU A 547 -2.98 14.94 -19.90
N THR A 548 -3.71 15.49 -18.93
CA THR A 548 -4.84 16.39 -19.16
C THR A 548 -4.63 17.74 -18.46
N GLY A 549 -5.16 18.79 -19.08
CA GLY A 549 -5.03 20.18 -18.65
C GLY A 549 -5.54 21.13 -19.75
N ALA A 550 -4.70 22.06 -20.20
CA ALA A 550 -4.97 22.83 -21.42
C ALA A 550 -4.85 21.98 -22.69
N LEU A 551 -4.17 20.84 -22.59
CA LEU A 551 -3.92 19.88 -23.66
C LEU A 551 -4.24 18.46 -23.21
N GLU A 552 -4.40 17.57 -24.17
CA GLU A 552 -4.55 16.13 -23.94
C GLU A 552 -3.42 15.42 -24.70
N LEU A 553 -2.53 14.76 -23.97
CA LEU A 553 -1.36 14.08 -24.52
C LEU A 553 -1.41 12.61 -24.12
N ALA A 554 -1.41 11.70 -25.08
CA ALA A 554 -1.42 10.27 -24.79
C ALA A 554 -0.12 9.83 -24.10
N VAL A 555 -0.24 8.92 -23.15
CA VAL A 555 0.89 8.29 -22.45
C VAL A 555 0.67 6.78 -22.37
N GLU A 556 1.76 6.05 -22.50
CA GLU A 556 1.81 4.60 -22.33
C GLU A 556 2.99 4.26 -21.43
N SER A 557 2.85 3.22 -20.61
CA SER A 557 3.92 2.74 -19.73
C SER A 557 3.72 1.26 -19.44
N ASP A 558 4.81 0.51 -19.36
CA ASP A 558 4.76 -0.82 -18.74
C ASP A 558 4.95 -0.69 -17.22
N PHE A 559 4.42 -1.66 -16.47
CA PHE A 559 4.64 -1.74 -15.03
C PHE A 559 4.77 -3.19 -14.53
N GLU A 560 5.50 -3.34 -13.44
CA GLU A 560 5.55 -4.57 -12.65
C GLU A 560 5.19 -4.22 -11.20
N GLY A 561 4.60 -5.16 -10.48
CA GLY A 561 4.22 -4.95 -9.09
C GLY A 561 4.52 -6.15 -8.20
N SER A 562 4.97 -5.88 -6.97
CA SER A 562 5.13 -6.91 -5.93
C SER A 562 4.22 -6.61 -4.76
N GLN A 563 3.62 -7.63 -4.17
CA GLN A 563 2.81 -7.47 -2.96
C GLN A 563 3.68 -6.88 -1.85
N ARG A 564 3.14 -5.85 -1.18
CA ARG A 564 3.78 -5.24 -0.02
C ARG A 564 3.52 -6.14 1.17
N ASP A 565 4.59 -6.69 1.73
CA ASP A 565 4.54 -7.35 3.03
C ASP A 565 4.01 -6.32 4.05
N LEU A 566 2.83 -6.58 4.59
CA LEU A 566 2.31 -5.84 5.73
C LEU A 566 3.09 -6.32 6.96
N GLU A 567 4.26 -5.73 7.19
CA GLU A 567 5.02 -5.90 8.44
C GLU A 567 4.27 -5.33 9.65
#